data_AF-A0A8I3AJF7-F1
#
_entry.id   AF-A0A8I3AJF7-F1
#
_cell.length_a   1.000
_cell.length_b   1.000
_cell.length_c   1.000
_cell.angle_alpha   90.00
_cell.angle_beta   90.00
_cell.angle_gamma   90.00
#
_symmetry.space_group_name_H-M   'P 1'
#
loop_
_entity.id
_entity.type
_entity.pdbx_description
1 polymer ?
#
loop_
_entity_poly.entity_id
_entity_poly.type
_entity_poly.pdbx_seq_one_letter_code
_entity_poly.pdbx_strand_id
1 'polypeptide(L)'
;MRASMMTPAALAYLTSDPRILEEAGPDELAGVLGKIDKDGLMAPLQVIQTLVGSSGGGVATMGMIKPYLHETIERERQEIASNRRRIAAFRTETDQKRGELADIGSKPAVFQATRCADCGQQLDLPAVHFLCKHSFHQRCLRGGGAEGDSECPQCAKDNATIRALRATQVETAGKHELFRAELERSDDRFATVADWFGRGVMGAPAADA
;
A
#
# COMPACT_ATOMS: atom_id res chain seq x y z
N MET A 1 14.45 -1.52 24.15
CA MET A 1 13.32 -2.17 24.88
C MET A 1 12.93 -1.51 26.21
N ARG A 2 13.85 -0.93 27.01
CA ARG A 2 13.49 -0.33 28.32
C ARG A 2 12.85 1.08 28.28
N ALA A 3 13.00 1.83 27.19
CA ALA A 3 12.45 3.19 27.10
C ALA A 3 10.95 3.24 26.80
N SER A 4 10.41 2.27 26.04
CA SER A 4 8.99 2.24 25.64
C SER A 4 8.04 1.97 26.81
N MET A 5 8.47 1.24 27.84
CA MET A 5 7.65 0.98 29.04
C MET A 5 7.64 2.15 30.04
N MET A 6 8.61 3.08 29.94
CA MET A 6 8.67 4.23 30.86
C MET A 6 7.69 5.34 30.50
N THR A 7 7.29 5.49 29.23
CA THR A 7 6.47 6.63 28.79
C THR A 7 5.00 6.55 29.25
N PRO A 8 4.31 5.40 29.19
CA PRO A 8 2.96 5.27 29.77
C PRO A 8 2.96 5.41 31.30
N ALA A 9 4.00 4.91 31.96
CA ALA A 9 4.19 5.07 33.40
C ALA A 9 4.50 6.53 33.78
N ALA A 10 5.27 7.25 32.95
CA ALA A 10 5.55 8.67 33.12
C ALA A 10 4.27 9.51 32.94
N LEU A 11 3.44 9.18 31.93
CA LEU A 11 2.14 9.82 31.74
C LEU A 11 1.24 9.61 32.96
N ALA A 12 1.15 8.38 33.47
CA ALA A 12 0.37 8.05 34.66
C ALA A 12 0.89 8.75 35.92
N TYR A 13 2.22 8.92 36.05
CA TYR A 13 2.84 9.66 37.16
C TYR A 13 2.54 11.16 37.08
N LEU A 14 2.68 11.77 35.90
CA LEU A 14 2.36 13.18 35.67
C LEU A 14 0.88 13.49 35.92
N THR A 15 -0.01 12.52 35.76
CA THR A 15 -1.45 12.68 36.02
C THR A 15 -1.90 12.22 37.41
N SER A 16 -0.97 11.82 38.28
CA SER A 16 -1.30 11.26 39.59
C SER A 16 -1.58 12.30 40.68
N ASP A 17 -0.99 13.50 40.60
CA ASP A 17 -1.21 14.61 41.54
C ASP A 17 -1.21 15.95 40.77
N PRO A 18 -2.19 16.86 41.00
CA PRO A 18 -2.22 18.20 40.40
C PRO A 18 -0.94 19.00 40.54
N ARG A 19 -0.24 18.85 41.67
CA ARG A 19 0.99 19.59 41.96
C ARG A 19 2.16 19.13 41.08
N ILE A 20 2.21 17.84 40.74
CA ILE A 20 3.24 17.26 39.87
C ILE A 20 3.06 17.75 38.44
N LEU A 21 1.81 17.88 37.97
CA LEU A 21 1.52 18.42 36.65
C LEU A 21 1.83 19.92 36.55
N GLU A 22 1.55 20.69 37.61
CA GLU A 22 1.90 22.12 37.68
C GLU A 22 3.42 22.35 37.73
N GLU A 23 4.18 21.47 38.40
CA GLU A 23 5.65 21.56 38.51
C GLU A 23 6.36 21.13 37.21
N ALA A 24 5.86 20.09 36.53
CA ALA A 24 6.39 19.64 35.23
C ALA A 24 6.08 20.63 34.08
N GLY A 25 4.94 21.32 34.17
CA GLY A 25 4.52 22.31 33.18
C GLY A 25 4.08 21.72 31.83
N PRO A 26 3.60 22.59 30.91
CA PRO A 26 3.01 22.16 29.63
C PRO A 26 4.03 21.60 28.63
N ASP A 27 5.29 22.03 28.71
CA ASP A 27 6.34 21.63 27.76
C ASP A 27 6.80 20.19 27.97
N GLU A 28 6.91 19.75 29.23
CA GLU A 28 7.27 18.37 29.56
C GLU A 28 6.14 17.40 29.18
N LEU A 29 4.88 17.79 29.44
CA LEU A 29 3.71 17.03 28.98
C LEU A 29 3.66 16.91 27.45
N ALA A 30 3.89 18.01 26.72
CA ALA A 30 3.95 18.00 25.26
C ALA A 30 5.09 17.11 24.74
N GLY A 31 6.26 17.12 25.41
CA GLY A 31 7.38 16.25 25.10
C GLY A 31 7.06 14.76 25.28
N VAL A 32 6.37 14.40 26.37
CA VAL A 32 5.92 13.03 26.63
C VAL A 32 4.87 12.61 25.60
N LEU A 33 3.88 13.45 25.30
CA LEU A 33 2.86 13.19 24.28
C LEU A 33 3.46 13.01 22.89
N GLY A 34 4.40 13.87 22.50
CA GLY A 34 5.12 13.75 21.23
C GLY A 34 5.94 12.46 21.14
N LYS A 35 6.51 11.99 22.26
CA LYS A 35 7.22 10.71 22.29
C LYS A 35 6.27 9.50 22.22
N ILE A 36 5.10 9.58 22.86
CA ILE A 36 4.06 8.55 22.76
C ILE A 36 3.58 8.41 21.31
N ASP A 37 3.34 9.53 20.63
CA ASP A 37 2.89 9.56 19.24
C ASP A 37 3.96 9.03 18.29
N LYS A 38 5.21 9.49 18.46
CA LYS A 38 6.35 9.09 17.62
C LYS A 38 6.67 7.59 17.74
N ASP A 39 6.60 7.06 18.95
CA ASP A 39 6.92 5.66 19.23
C ASP A 39 5.68 4.74 19.11
N GLY A 40 4.50 5.28 18.78
CA GLY A 40 3.26 4.52 18.57
C GLY A 40 2.77 3.77 19.81
N LEU A 41 3.08 4.27 21.01
CA LEU A 41 2.96 3.50 22.25
C LEU A 41 1.51 3.40 22.77
N MET A 42 0.66 4.36 22.44
CA MET A 42 -0.75 4.39 22.82
C MET A 42 -1.59 5.03 21.72
N ALA A 43 -2.81 4.52 21.54
CA ALA A 43 -3.79 5.16 20.66
C ALA A 43 -4.22 6.51 21.25
N PRO A 44 -4.57 7.53 20.42
CA PRO A 44 -4.99 8.84 20.92
C PRO A 44 -6.17 8.78 21.91
N LEU A 45 -7.09 7.83 21.72
CA LEU A 45 -8.19 7.56 22.66
C LEU A 45 -7.71 7.04 24.02
N GLN A 46 -6.68 6.19 24.05
CA GLN A 46 -6.10 5.70 25.30
C GLN A 46 -5.41 6.84 26.05
N VAL A 47 -4.70 7.72 25.32
CA VAL A 47 -4.08 8.92 25.89
C VAL A 47 -5.15 9.81 26.56
N ILE A 48 -6.28 10.04 25.90
CA ILE A 48 -7.41 10.79 26.49
C ILE A 48 -7.94 10.07 27.74
N GLN A 49 -8.13 8.75 27.70
CA GLN A 49 -8.64 7.98 28.83
C GLN A 49 -7.68 8.02 30.02
N THR A 50 -6.37 7.97 29.80
CA THR A 50 -5.37 8.06 30.88
C THR A 50 -5.32 9.47 31.48
N LEU A 51 -5.41 10.50 30.65
CA LEU A 51 -5.33 11.90 31.09
C LEU A 51 -6.60 12.40 31.79
N VAL A 52 -7.77 11.96 31.32
CA VAL A 52 -9.09 12.44 31.78
C VAL A 52 -9.78 11.45 32.71
N GLY A 53 -9.53 10.15 32.55
CA GLY A 53 -10.21 9.05 33.26
C GLY A 53 -9.46 8.48 34.46
N SER A 54 -8.27 8.99 34.81
CA SER A 54 -7.59 8.61 36.05
C SER A 54 -8.45 9.02 37.25
N SER A 55 -8.70 8.05 38.14
CA SER A 55 -9.80 7.98 39.11
C SER A 55 -9.72 8.97 40.30
N GLY A 56 -9.33 10.22 40.06
CA GLY A 56 -9.12 11.25 41.09
C GLY A 56 -9.54 12.67 40.70
N GLY A 57 -10.30 12.85 39.61
CA GLY A 57 -10.65 14.16 39.06
C GLY A 57 -9.57 14.62 38.07
N GLY A 58 -9.98 14.93 36.83
CA GLY A 58 -9.08 15.22 35.73
C GLY A 58 -8.04 16.28 36.07
N VAL A 59 -6.80 15.83 36.28
CA VAL A 59 -5.65 16.68 36.62
C VAL A 59 -5.21 17.51 35.41
N ALA A 60 -5.41 16.98 34.20
CA ALA A 60 -5.11 17.68 32.94
C ALA A 60 -6.35 18.39 32.38
N THR A 61 -6.23 19.70 32.16
CA THR A 61 -7.28 20.50 31.50
C THR A 61 -7.31 20.19 30.00
N MET A 62 -8.50 20.10 29.39
CA MET A 62 -8.66 19.88 27.93
C MET A 62 -7.82 20.85 27.06
N GLY A 63 -7.53 22.06 27.57
CA GLY A 63 -6.66 23.03 26.91
C GLY A 63 -5.21 22.56 26.69
N MET A 64 -4.67 21.72 27.57
CA MET A 64 -3.29 21.21 27.48
C MET A 64 -3.15 20.12 26.42
N ILE A 65 -4.24 19.40 26.12
CA ILE A 65 -4.27 18.26 25.19
C ILE A 65 -4.77 18.68 23.80
N LYS A 66 -5.43 19.83 23.71
CA LYS A 66 -5.98 20.38 22.46
C LYS A 66 -4.95 20.48 21.32
N PRO A 67 -3.70 20.94 21.52
CA PRO A 67 -2.72 20.98 20.43
C PRO A 67 -2.38 19.60 19.89
N TYR A 68 -2.14 18.63 20.79
CA TYR A 68 -1.83 17.24 20.44
C TYR A 68 -2.97 16.58 19.64
N LEU A 69 -4.22 16.73 20.09
CA LEU A 69 -5.38 16.18 19.38
C LEU A 69 -5.61 16.87 18.05
N HIS A 70 -5.44 18.19 17.99
CA HIS A 70 -5.59 18.92 16.74
C HIS A 70 -4.59 18.44 15.68
N GLU A 71 -3.32 18.31 16.06
CA GLU A 71 -2.27 17.80 15.16
C GLU A 71 -2.55 16.35 14.72
N THR A 72 -2.91 15.48 15.66
CA THR A 72 -3.21 14.08 15.38
C THR A 72 -4.40 13.92 14.43
N ILE A 73 -5.51 14.63 14.69
CA ILE A 73 -6.71 14.61 13.84
C ILE A 73 -6.40 15.15 12.44
N GLU A 74 -5.61 16.23 12.35
CA GLU A 74 -5.28 16.81 11.06
C GLU A 74 -4.39 15.88 10.22
N ARG A 75 -3.39 15.24 10.85
CA ARG A 75 -2.57 14.21 10.22
C ARG A 75 -3.41 13.04 9.72
N GLU A 76 -4.28 12.48 10.56
CA GLU A 76 -5.18 11.39 10.18
C GLU A 76 -6.11 11.78 9.02
N ARG A 77 -6.66 13.00 9.04
CA ARG A 77 -7.50 13.52 7.94
C ARG A 77 -6.72 13.62 6.63
N GLN A 78 -5.48 14.08 6.67
CA GLN A 78 -4.61 14.16 5.50
C GLN A 78 -4.30 12.76 4.94
N GLU A 79 -4.01 11.80 5.81
CA GLU A 79 -3.80 10.40 5.42
C GLU A 79 -5.05 9.78 4.79
N ILE A 80 -6.22 9.98 5.39
CA ILE A 80 -7.51 9.54 4.84
C ILE A 80 -7.74 10.16 3.46
N ALA A 81 -7.49 11.46 3.31
CA ALA A 81 -7.66 12.15 2.03
C ALA A 81 -6.70 11.60 0.96
N SER A 82 -5.44 11.37 1.31
CA SER A 82 -4.44 10.76 0.44
C SER A 82 -4.84 9.34 0.00
N ASN A 83 -5.25 8.50 0.96
CA ASN A 83 -5.71 7.14 0.70
C ASN A 83 -6.95 7.12 -0.20
N ARG A 84 -7.92 8.01 0.02
CA ARG A 84 -9.11 8.14 -0.84
C ARG A 84 -8.73 8.54 -2.27
N ARG A 85 -7.78 9.45 -2.46
CA ARG A 85 -7.28 9.83 -3.80
C ARG A 85 -6.61 8.64 -4.50
N ARG A 86 -5.77 7.88 -3.79
CA ARG A 86 -5.12 6.68 -4.33
C ARG A 86 -6.15 5.61 -4.74
N ILE A 87 -7.15 5.36 -3.89
CA ILE A 87 -8.24 4.41 -4.20
C ILE A 87 -8.99 4.85 -5.46
N ALA A 88 -9.33 6.13 -5.58
CA ALA A 88 -10.02 6.64 -6.77
C ALA A 88 -9.18 6.46 -8.03
N ALA A 89 -7.88 6.79 -7.98
CA ALA A 89 -6.96 6.60 -9.10
C ALA A 89 -6.87 5.13 -9.53
N PHE A 90 -6.66 4.20 -8.57
CA PHE A 90 -6.57 2.78 -8.87
C PHE A 90 -7.89 2.20 -9.43
N ARG A 91 -9.05 2.68 -8.96
CA ARG A 91 -10.35 2.27 -9.51
C ARG A 91 -10.49 2.70 -10.96
N THR A 92 -10.21 3.97 -11.25
CA THR A 92 -10.26 4.50 -12.62
C THR A 92 -9.32 3.73 -13.55
N GLU A 93 -8.08 3.47 -13.11
CA GLU A 93 -7.12 2.70 -13.89
C GLU A 93 -7.60 1.26 -14.12
N THR A 94 -8.14 0.60 -13.09
CA THR A 94 -8.67 -0.76 -13.20
C THR A 94 -9.83 -0.83 -14.18
N ASP A 95 -10.76 0.12 -14.12
CA ASP A 95 -11.92 0.15 -15.01
C ASP A 95 -11.51 0.48 -16.45
N GLN A 96 -10.54 1.36 -16.63
CA GLN A 96 -9.92 1.60 -17.93
C GLN A 96 -9.29 0.32 -18.49
N LYS A 97 -8.50 -0.41 -17.70
CA LYS A 97 -7.87 -1.67 -18.13
C LYS A 97 -8.90 -2.75 -18.47
N ARG A 98 -9.99 -2.85 -17.71
CA ARG A 98 -11.11 -3.75 -18.04
C ARG A 98 -11.77 -3.38 -19.37
N GLY A 99 -11.96 -2.08 -19.62
CA GLY A 99 -12.46 -1.59 -20.90
C GLY A 99 -11.51 -1.93 -22.06
N GLU A 100 -10.20 -1.72 -21.87
CA GLU A 100 -9.17 -2.09 -22.85
C GLU A 100 -9.19 -3.59 -23.17
N LEU A 101 -9.33 -4.45 -22.16
CA LEU A 101 -9.45 -5.91 -22.35
C LEU A 101 -10.70 -6.31 -23.14
N ALA A 102 -11.86 -5.72 -22.81
CA ALA A 102 -13.10 -5.97 -23.52
C ALA A 102 -13.02 -5.53 -24.99
N ASP A 103 -12.37 -4.39 -25.24
CA ASP A 103 -12.17 -3.86 -26.60
C ASP A 103 -11.24 -4.76 -27.43
N ILE A 104 -10.12 -5.22 -26.86
CA ILE A 104 -9.18 -6.13 -27.55
C ILE A 104 -9.86 -7.46 -27.91
N GLY A 105 -10.77 -7.96 -27.06
CA GLY A 105 -11.47 -9.23 -27.31
C GLY A 105 -12.66 -9.14 -28.28
N SER A 106 -13.23 -7.95 -28.51
CA SER A 106 -14.49 -7.79 -29.25
C SER A 106 -14.41 -6.92 -30.50
N LYS A 107 -13.41 -6.04 -30.63
CA LYS A 107 -13.28 -5.08 -31.73
C LYS A 107 -12.05 -5.40 -32.59
N PRO A 108 -12.10 -5.16 -33.91
CA PRO A 108 -10.92 -5.28 -34.76
C PRO A 108 -9.88 -4.21 -34.38
N ALA A 109 -8.63 -4.63 -34.24
CA ALA A 109 -7.52 -3.73 -33.97
C ALA A 109 -7.04 -3.04 -35.25
N VAL A 110 -6.96 -1.71 -35.23
CA VAL A 110 -6.43 -0.91 -36.34
C VAL A 110 -4.98 -0.53 -36.03
N PHE A 111 -4.06 -0.90 -36.91
CA PHE A 111 -2.64 -0.57 -36.81
C PHE A 111 -2.30 0.59 -37.76
N GLN A 112 -1.92 1.74 -37.19
CA GLN A 112 -1.54 2.95 -37.93
C GLN A 112 -0.02 3.24 -37.86
N ALA A 113 0.76 2.31 -37.30
CA ALA A 113 2.19 2.50 -37.11
C ALA A 113 2.92 2.45 -38.45
N THR A 114 3.63 3.53 -38.77
CA THR A 114 4.40 3.69 -40.01
C THR A 114 5.88 3.38 -39.84
N ARG A 115 6.35 3.10 -38.61
CA ARG A 115 7.75 2.87 -38.27
C ARG A 115 7.93 1.62 -37.42
N CYS A 116 9.05 0.95 -37.61
CA CYS A 116 9.44 -0.22 -36.84
C CYS A 116 9.87 0.18 -35.41
N ALA A 117 9.32 -0.48 -34.40
CA ALA A 117 9.64 -0.21 -32.99
C ALA A 117 11.02 -0.74 -32.54
N ASP A 118 11.74 -1.47 -33.40
CA ASP A 118 13.11 -1.92 -33.16
C ASP A 118 14.13 -0.99 -33.83
N CYS A 119 14.04 -0.81 -35.16
CA CYS A 119 15.03 -0.06 -35.93
C CYS A 119 14.64 1.40 -36.27
N GLY A 120 13.40 1.83 -35.99
CA GLY A 120 12.90 3.19 -36.23
C GLY A 120 12.66 3.57 -37.70
N GLN A 121 13.01 2.70 -38.64
CA GLN A 121 12.83 2.90 -40.08
C GLN A 121 11.36 2.75 -40.49
N GLN A 122 11.01 3.28 -41.67
CA GLN A 122 9.69 3.12 -42.26
C GLN A 122 9.32 1.63 -42.34
N LEU A 123 8.11 1.29 -41.91
CA LEU A 123 7.60 -0.07 -41.99
C LEU A 123 7.38 -0.44 -43.46
N ASP A 124 8.04 -1.51 -43.92
CA ASP A 124 7.80 -2.16 -45.20
C ASP A 124 7.22 -3.55 -44.94
N LEU A 125 6.53 -4.09 -45.96
CA LEU A 125 5.98 -5.45 -45.89
C LEU A 125 7.10 -6.46 -46.17
N PRO A 126 7.12 -7.62 -45.48
CA PRO A 126 6.16 -8.09 -44.48
C PRO A 126 6.39 -7.50 -43.06
N ALA A 127 5.29 -7.09 -42.43
CA ALA A 127 5.27 -6.50 -41.10
C ALA A 127 4.48 -7.37 -40.11
N VAL A 128 4.88 -7.34 -38.84
CA VAL A 128 4.23 -8.04 -37.74
C VAL A 128 3.73 -7.01 -36.72
N HIS A 129 2.46 -7.14 -36.35
CA HIS A 129 1.78 -6.22 -35.45
C HIS A 129 1.30 -6.97 -34.19
N PHE A 130 1.61 -6.41 -33.02
CA PHE A 130 1.13 -6.93 -31.74
C PHE A 130 -0.04 -6.10 -31.24
N LEU A 131 -0.98 -6.73 -30.51
CA LEU A 131 -2.16 -6.04 -29.95
C LEU A 131 -1.81 -4.91 -28.96
N CYS A 132 -0.59 -4.88 -28.43
CA CYS A 132 -0.04 -3.73 -27.70
C CYS A 132 0.26 -2.50 -28.60
N LYS A 133 -0.09 -2.56 -29.90
CA LYS A 133 0.11 -1.54 -30.95
C LYS A 133 1.56 -1.33 -31.38
N HIS A 134 2.51 -2.13 -30.90
CA HIS A 134 3.87 -2.14 -31.42
C HIS A 134 3.95 -2.92 -32.73
N SER A 135 4.65 -2.34 -33.70
CA SER A 135 4.79 -2.88 -35.05
C SER A 135 6.26 -3.01 -35.42
N PHE A 136 6.60 -4.10 -36.09
CA PHE A 136 7.97 -4.47 -36.42
C PHE A 136 8.06 -4.99 -37.84
N HIS A 137 9.22 -4.84 -38.49
CA HIS A 137 9.52 -5.62 -39.68
C HIS A 137 9.66 -7.10 -39.29
N GLN A 138 9.23 -8.02 -40.15
CA GLN A 138 9.44 -9.46 -39.90
C GLN A 138 10.93 -9.79 -39.66
N ARG A 139 11.85 -9.10 -40.38
CA ARG A 139 13.31 -9.23 -40.21
C ARG A 139 13.87 -8.69 -38.89
N CYS A 140 13.18 -7.73 -38.26
CA CYS A 140 13.62 -7.10 -37.01
C CYS A 140 13.23 -7.94 -35.79
N LEU A 141 12.28 -8.86 -35.94
CA LEU A 141 11.94 -9.83 -34.91
C LEU A 141 12.97 -10.97 -34.89
N ARG A 142 14.13 -10.69 -34.27
CA ARG A 142 15.16 -11.71 -33.98
C ARG A 142 14.64 -12.68 -32.91
N GLY A 143 13.87 -13.68 -33.31
CA GLY A 143 13.29 -14.65 -32.38
C GLY A 143 12.09 -15.46 -32.87
N GLY A 144 11.77 -15.47 -34.17
CA GLY A 144 10.76 -16.38 -34.72
C GLY A 144 9.38 -15.75 -34.88
N GLY A 145 9.21 -14.91 -35.91
CA GLY A 145 7.88 -14.53 -36.40
C GLY A 145 7.15 -15.65 -37.17
N ALA A 146 7.47 -16.91 -36.91
CA ALA A 146 6.95 -18.06 -37.67
C ALA A 146 6.39 -19.20 -36.79
N GLU A 147 6.70 -19.27 -35.50
CA GLU A 147 6.27 -20.38 -34.64
C GLU A 147 5.73 -19.87 -33.30
N GLY A 148 4.41 -19.65 -33.25
CA GLY A 148 3.52 -19.83 -32.09
C GLY A 148 3.62 -18.89 -30.88
N ASP A 149 4.82 -18.46 -30.47
CA ASP A 149 5.07 -17.93 -29.13
C ASP A 149 5.81 -16.58 -29.10
N SER A 150 5.89 -15.89 -30.24
CA SER A 150 6.51 -14.58 -30.28
C SER A 150 5.65 -13.57 -29.51
N GLU A 151 6.16 -13.04 -28.40
CA GLU A 151 5.62 -11.87 -27.71
C GLU A 151 6.30 -10.58 -28.18
N CYS A 152 5.71 -9.41 -27.89
CA CYS A 152 6.30 -8.13 -28.27
C CYS A 152 7.62 -7.89 -27.51
N PRO A 153 8.78 -7.69 -28.17
CA PRO A 153 10.05 -7.49 -27.48
C PRO A 153 10.09 -6.28 -26.53
N GLN A 154 9.34 -5.23 -26.86
CA GLN A 154 9.22 -4.03 -26.02
C GLN A 154 8.44 -4.31 -24.73
N CYS A 155 7.42 -5.17 -24.78
CA CYS A 155 6.57 -5.48 -23.63
C CYS A 155 6.98 -6.76 -22.89
N ALA A 156 7.88 -7.58 -23.47
CA ALA A 156 8.26 -8.88 -22.95
C ALA A 156 8.77 -8.82 -21.51
N LYS A 157 9.62 -7.84 -21.20
CA LYS A 157 10.18 -7.65 -19.85
C LYS A 157 9.10 -7.32 -18.81
N ASP A 158 8.18 -6.42 -19.15
CA ASP A 158 7.10 -6.00 -18.26
C ASP A 158 6.11 -7.14 -18.06
N ASN A 159 5.74 -7.85 -19.13
CA ASN A 159 4.91 -9.04 -19.08
C ASN A 159 5.56 -10.16 -18.26
N ALA A 160 6.86 -10.38 -18.37
CA ALA A 160 7.60 -11.35 -17.57
C ALA A 160 7.56 -10.98 -16.08
N THR A 161 7.70 -9.71 -15.75
CA THR A 161 7.59 -9.21 -14.37
C THR A 161 6.19 -9.45 -13.79
N ILE A 162 5.14 -9.15 -14.57
CA ILE A 162 3.75 -9.40 -14.16
C ILE A 162 3.49 -10.91 -13.99
N ARG A 163 3.98 -11.75 -14.91
CA ARG A 163 3.86 -13.21 -14.81
C ARG A 163 4.56 -13.75 -13.57
N ALA A 164 5.77 -13.29 -13.26
CA ALA A 164 6.49 -13.69 -12.05
C ALA A 164 5.75 -13.28 -10.77
N LEU A 165 5.19 -12.07 -10.73
CA LEU A 165 4.36 -11.61 -9.61
C LEU A 165 3.13 -12.50 -9.43
N ARG A 166 2.39 -12.79 -10.51
CA ARG A 166 1.21 -13.67 -10.48
C ARG A 166 1.59 -15.08 -10.02
N ALA A 167 2.70 -15.63 -10.52
CA ALA A 167 3.19 -16.94 -10.11
C ALA A 167 3.46 -17.01 -8.60
N THR A 168 4.11 -15.98 -8.06
CA THR A 168 4.39 -15.86 -6.62
C THR A 168 3.09 -15.78 -5.81
N GLN A 169 2.10 -15.03 -6.31
CA GLN A 169 0.79 -14.92 -5.67
C GLN A 169 0.04 -16.26 -5.64
N VAL A 170 0.04 -17.00 -6.74
CA VAL A 170 -0.59 -18.33 -6.82
C VAL A 170 0.12 -19.33 -5.89
N GLU A 171 1.45 -19.31 -5.85
CA GLU A 171 2.23 -20.17 -4.95
C GLU A 171 1.93 -19.86 -3.47
N THR A 172 1.71 -18.58 -3.17
CA THR A 172 1.42 -18.12 -1.80
C THR A 172 -0.03 -18.34 -1.40
N ALA A 173 -0.97 -18.40 -2.36
CA ALA A 173 -2.40 -18.59 -2.12
C ALA A 173 -2.71 -19.83 -1.26
N GLY A 174 -1.98 -20.94 -1.44
CA GLY A 174 -2.18 -22.16 -0.66
C GLY A 174 -1.42 -22.23 0.67
N LYS A 175 -0.58 -21.24 1.00
CA LYS A 175 0.34 -21.27 2.15
C LYS A 175 -0.30 -20.73 3.44
N HIS A 176 -1.53 -21.15 3.74
CA HIS A 176 -2.28 -20.66 4.90
C HIS A 176 -1.61 -20.95 6.26
N GLU A 177 -0.89 -22.08 6.38
CA GLU A 177 -0.19 -22.43 7.62
C GLU A 177 1.01 -21.49 7.89
N LEU A 178 1.73 -21.08 6.83
CA LEU A 178 2.81 -20.09 6.97
C LEU A 178 2.25 -18.71 7.32
N PHE A 179 1.11 -18.33 6.74
CA PHE A 179 0.40 -17.11 7.12
C PHE A 179 -0.01 -17.13 8.60
N ARG A 180 -0.60 -18.23 9.09
CA ARG A 180 -0.98 -18.38 10.50
C ARG A 180 0.22 -18.28 11.44
N ALA A 181 1.31 -18.98 11.13
CA ALA A 181 2.52 -18.94 11.93
C ALA A 181 3.13 -17.53 12.00
N GLU A 182 3.15 -16.79 10.89
CA GLU A 182 3.65 -15.41 10.88
C GLU A 182 2.69 -14.45 11.62
N LEU A 183 1.38 -14.64 11.48
CA LEU A 183 0.37 -13.86 12.18
C LEU A 183 0.43 -14.04 13.71
N GLU A 184 0.74 -15.24 14.18
CA GLU A 184 0.90 -15.54 15.61
C GLU A 184 2.14 -14.88 16.20
N ARG A 185 3.21 -14.73 15.40
CA ARG A 185 4.50 -14.16 15.81
C ARG A 185 4.59 -12.64 15.63
N SER A 186 3.70 -12.03 14.85
CA SER A 186 3.75 -10.61 14.51
C SER A 186 3.22 -9.72 15.64
N ASP A 187 3.91 -8.60 15.86
CA ASP A 187 3.49 -7.52 16.75
C ASP A 187 2.34 -6.69 16.13
N ASP A 188 2.36 -6.49 14.80
CA ASP A 188 1.29 -5.83 14.04
C ASP A 188 0.57 -6.82 13.13
N ARG A 189 -0.48 -7.42 13.69
CA ARG A 189 -1.31 -8.41 13.00
C ARG A 189 -2.03 -7.82 11.79
N PHE A 190 -2.42 -6.55 11.82
CA PHE A 190 -3.14 -5.94 10.71
C PHE A 190 -2.22 -5.69 9.52
N ALA A 191 -1.01 -5.16 9.77
CA ALA A 191 -0.01 -5.00 8.72
C ALA A 191 0.38 -6.35 8.10
N THR A 192 0.55 -7.40 8.91
CA THR A 192 0.79 -8.77 8.41
C THR A 192 -0.36 -9.24 7.53
N VAL A 193 -1.62 -9.09 7.96
CA VAL A 193 -2.78 -9.45 7.13
C VAL A 193 -2.79 -8.67 5.82
N ALA A 194 -2.50 -7.37 5.84
CA ALA A 194 -2.48 -6.53 4.63
C ALA A 194 -1.38 -6.94 3.64
N ASP A 195 -0.18 -7.27 4.13
CA ASP A 195 0.92 -7.76 3.29
C ASP A 195 0.59 -9.12 2.65
N TRP A 196 0.11 -10.06 3.45
CA TRP A 196 -0.29 -11.38 2.97
C TRP A 196 -1.52 -11.34 2.04
N PHE A 197 -2.42 -10.38 2.23
CA PHE A 197 -3.49 -10.09 1.29
C PHE A 197 -2.94 -9.65 -0.08
N GLY A 198 -1.95 -8.76 -0.10
CA GLY A 198 -1.25 -8.35 -1.33
C GLY A 198 -0.49 -9.48 -2.03
N ARG A 199 -0.07 -10.51 -1.28
CA ARG A 199 0.57 -11.74 -1.79
C ARG A 199 -0.43 -12.81 -2.24
N GLY A 200 -1.73 -12.56 -2.18
CA GLY A 200 -2.73 -13.48 -2.71
C GLY A 200 -3.13 -14.63 -1.77
N VAL A 201 -2.76 -14.61 -0.48
CA VAL A 201 -3.14 -15.68 0.48
C VAL A 201 -4.65 -15.82 0.69
N MET A 202 -5.40 -14.74 0.43
CA MET A 202 -6.86 -14.68 0.52
C MET A 202 -7.52 -14.62 -0.86
N GLY A 203 -6.75 -14.82 -1.94
CA GLY A 203 -7.28 -14.89 -3.29
C GLY A 203 -8.18 -16.12 -3.42
N ALA A 204 -9.35 -15.97 -4.04
CA ALA A 204 -10.12 -17.12 -4.46
C ALA A 204 -9.22 -18.00 -5.35
N PRO A 205 -9.28 -19.35 -5.24
CA PRO A 205 -8.59 -20.22 -6.18
C PRO A 205 -9.00 -19.79 -7.59
N ALA A 206 -7.99 -19.59 -8.46
CA ALA A 206 -8.20 -19.06 -9.79
C ALA A 206 -9.38 -19.77 -10.46
N ALA A 207 -10.44 -19.02 -10.76
CA ALA A 207 -11.52 -19.48 -11.63
C ALA A 207 -11.04 -19.42 -13.09
N ASP A 208 -9.95 -20.13 -13.37
CA ASP A 208 -9.39 -20.34 -14.70
C ASP A 208 -9.14 -21.85 -14.83
N ALA A 209 -10.20 -22.60 -15.13
CA ALA A 209 -10.19 -23.95 -15.66
C ALA A 209 -11.04 -23.96 -16.94
#